data_AF-A0A968Y670-F1
#
_entry.id   AF-A0A968Y670-F1
#
_cell.length_a   1.000
_cell.length_b   1.000
_cell.length_c   1.000
_cell.angle_alpha   90.00
_cell.angle_beta   90.00
_cell.angle_gamma   90.00
#
_symmetry.space_group_name_H-M   'P 1'
#
loop_
_entity.id
_entity.type
_entity.pdbx_description
1 polymer ?
#
loop_
_entity_poly.entity_id
_entity_poly.type
_entity_poly.pdbx_seq_one_letter_code
_entity_poly.pdbx_strand_id
1 'polypeptide(L)'
;MTQISEKRQALRKRISPDRIVPPEELARRKAERTERRLRGRAIFERLRPELIGEHYNWFIAIEPDSEEYLIDPTLLGIVQKIKEYCSDKNVMLTAFRLNETGACGRI
;
A
#
# COMPACT_ATOMS: atom_id res chain seq x y z
N MET A 1 25.68 -1.50 50.82
CA MET A 1 26.38 -0.53 49.95
C MET A 1 27.06 -1.37 48.88
N THR A 2 26.77 -1.35 47.58
CA THR A 2 26.24 -0.29 46.71
C THR A 2 25.72 -1.00 45.44
N GLN A 3 24.43 -0.86 45.10
CA GLN A 3 23.90 -1.33 43.80
C GLN A 3 24.11 -0.22 42.77
N ILE A 4 24.93 -0.49 41.75
CA ILE A 4 25.08 0.40 40.60
C ILE A 4 23.99 0.00 39.59
N SER A 5 22.91 0.78 39.56
CA SER A 5 21.87 0.68 38.55
C SER A 5 22.44 1.13 37.20
N GLU A 6 22.73 0.18 36.32
CA GLU A 6 23.10 0.46 34.94
C GLU A 6 21.87 1.00 34.18
N LYS A 7 21.71 2.33 34.16
CA LYS A 7 20.79 3.00 33.23
C LYS A 7 21.17 2.61 31.81
N ARG A 8 20.39 1.74 31.16
CA ARG A 8 20.53 1.40 29.74
C ARG A 8 20.58 2.68 28.91
N GLN A 9 21.76 3.02 28.38
CA GLN A 9 21.93 4.13 27.46
C GLN A 9 21.13 3.83 26.18
N ALA A 10 20.14 4.68 25.87
CA ALA A 10 19.38 4.61 24.64
C ALA A 10 20.26 5.04 23.45
N LEU A 11 21.10 4.14 22.95
CA LEU A 11 21.89 4.34 21.73
C LEU A 11 21.11 3.84 20.51
N ARG A 12 20.03 4.53 20.15
CA ARG A 12 19.45 4.45 18.80
C ARG A 12 19.83 5.71 18.04
N LYS A 13 21.10 5.83 17.66
CA LYS A 13 21.50 6.84 16.67
C LYS A 13 20.81 6.49 15.34
N ARG A 14 20.16 7.47 14.68
CA ARG A 14 19.68 7.31 13.30
C ARG A 14 20.88 6.93 12.44
N ILE A 15 20.79 5.79 11.76
CA ILE A 15 21.85 5.28 10.87
C ILE A 15 21.86 6.06 9.53
N SER A 16 20.80 6.81 9.24
CA SER A 16 20.65 7.53 7.97
C SER A 16 21.12 8.98 8.09
N PRO A 17 21.86 9.52 7.09
CA PRO A 17 22.05 10.97 6.98
C PRO A 17 20.67 11.64 6.93
N ASP A 18 20.53 12.81 7.54
CA ASP A 18 19.32 13.61 7.56
C ASP A 18 19.02 14.09 6.12
N ARG A 19 18.46 13.19 5.31
CA ARG A 19 17.92 13.51 3.99
C ARG A 19 16.60 14.20 4.22
N ILE A 20 16.68 15.49 4.54
CA ILE A 20 15.52 16.38 4.66
C ILE A 20 14.95 16.50 3.25
N VAL A 21 13.90 15.72 2.96
CA VAL A 21 13.15 15.89 1.72
C VAL A 21 12.46 17.25 1.79
N PRO A 22 12.61 18.14 0.79
CA PRO A 22 11.94 19.42 0.78
C PRO A 22 10.42 19.24 0.95
N PRO A 23 9.74 20.14 1.68
CA PRO A 23 8.29 20.06 1.89
C PRO A 23 7.52 20.08 0.57
N GLU A 24 8.03 20.78 -0.45
CA GLU A 24 7.45 20.83 -1.79
C GLU A 24 7.52 19.47 -2.52
N GLU A 25 8.67 18.81 -2.47
CA GLU A 25 8.84 17.46 -3.06
C GLU A 25 7.98 16.42 -2.31
N LEU A 26 7.83 16.56 -0.99
CA LEU A 26 6.90 15.73 -0.22
C LEU A 26 5.44 15.97 -0.63
N ALA A 27 5.05 17.24 -0.82
CA ALA A 27 3.71 17.60 -1.26
C ALA A 27 3.42 17.05 -2.67
N ARG A 28 4.37 17.17 -3.61
CA ARG A 28 4.24 16.61 -4.96
C ARG A 28 4.05 15.09 -4.92
N ARG A 29 4.91 14.37 -4.20
CA ARG A 29 4.80 12.91 -4.04
C ARG A 29 3.47 12.48 -3.42
N LYS A 30 2.95 13.27 -2.48
CA LYS A 30 1.66 12.99 -1.83
C LYS A 30 0.51 13.23 -2.81
N ALA A 31 0.55 14.29 -3.61
CA ALA A 31 -0.43 14.57 -4.64
C ALA A 31 -0.45 13.45 -5.70
N GLU A 32 0.72 13.09 -6.25
CA GLU A 32 0.85 12.01 -7.25
C GLU A 32 0.29 10.67 -6.73
N ARG A 33 0.61 10.30 -5.48
CA ARG A 33 0.05 9.09 -4.84
C ARG A 33 -1.46 9.17 -4.65
N THR A 34 -1.97 10.36 -4.31
CA THR A 34 -3.41 10.55 -4.07
C THR A 34 -4.18 10.46 -5.38
N GLU A 35 -3.72 11.13 -6.43
CA GLU A 35 -4.31 11.07 -7.76
C GLU A 35 -4.35 9.63 -8.28
N ARG A 36 -3.24 8.91 -8.17
CA ARG A 36 -3.18 7.51 -8.58
C ARG A 36 -4.16 6.63 -7.79
N ARG A 37 -4.26 6.86 -6.47
CA ARG A 37 -5.22 6.14 -5.62
C ARG A 37 -6.66 6.45 -6.02
N LEU A 38 -6.98 7.69 -6.35
CA LEU A 38 -8.32 8.11 -6.79
C LEU A 38 -8.69 7.43 -8.12
N ARG A 39 -7.76 7.39 -9.08
CA ARG A 39 -7.95 6.67 -10.36
C ARG A 39 -8.24 5.18 -10.14
N GLY A 40 -7.38 4.51 -9.38
CA GLY A 40 -7.59 3.09 -9.04
C GLY A 40 -8.88 2.85 -8.24
N ARG A 41 -9.30 3.80 -7.39
CA ARG A 41 -10.55 3.69 -6.63
C ARG A 41 -11.79 3.80 -7.52
N ALA A 42 -11.79 4.68 -8.51
CA ALA A 42 -12.91 4.80 -9.44
C ALA A 42 -13.14 3.47 -10.20
N ILE A 43 -12.07 2.78 -10.59
CA ILE A 43 -12.15 1.45 -11.23
C ILE A 43 -12.64 0.41 -10.21
N PHE A 44 -12.09 0.41 -8.99
CA PHE A 44 -12.54 -0.49 -7.92
C PHE A 44 -14.04 -0.37 -7.65
N GLU A 45 -14.59 0.84 -7.60
CA GLU A 45 -16.01 1.07 -7.31
C GLU A 45 -16.93 0.53 -8.40
N ARG A 46 -16.46 0.45 -9.65
CA ARG A 46 -17.18 -0.20 -10.76
C ARG A 46 -17.14 -1.71 -10.67
N LEU A 47 -15.96 -2.29 -10.39
CA LEU A 47 -15.75 -3.74 -10.32
C LEU A 47 -16.32 -4.38 -9.04
N ARG A 48 -16.38 -3.60 -7.95
CA ARG A 48 -16.81 -4.06 -6.63
C ARG A 48 -18.17 -4.77 -6.64
N PRO A 49 -19.28 -4.19 -7.15
CA PRO A 49 -20.59 -4.85 -7.09
C PRO A 49 -20.62 -6.20 -7.82
N GLU A 50 -19.81 -6.37 -8.86
CA GLU A 50 -19.72 -7.62 -9.62
C GLU A 50 -18.88 -8.67 -8.87
N LEU A 51 -17.73 -8.26 -8.32
CA LEU A 51 -16.78 -9.19 -7.70
C LEU A 51 -17.05 -9.48 -6.21
N ILE A 52 -17.78 -8.60 -5.51
CA ILE A 52 -18.01 -8.75 -4.06
C ILE A 52 -18.85 -9.99 -3.73
N GLY A 53 -19.72 -10.43 -4.65
CA GLY A 53 -20.56 -11.61 -4.47
C GLY A 53 -19.75 -12.91 -4.41
N GLU A 54 -18.76 -13.06 -5.29
CA GLU A 54 -17.96 -14.29 -5.42
C GLU A 54 -16.66 -14.25 -4.61
N HIS A 55 -16.09 -13.06 -4.41
CA HIS A 55 -14.75 -12.87 -3.84
C HIS A 55 -14.77 -11.99 -2.59
N TYR A 56 -15.79 -12.15 -1.74
CA TYR A 56 -15.90 -11.39 -0.50
C TYR A 56 -14.65 -11.54 0.37
N ASN A 57 -14.14 -10.41 0.88
CA ASN A 57 -12.93 -10.26 1.69
C ASN A 57 -11.59 -10.61 1.01
N TRP A 58 -11.58 -10.89 -0.29
CA TRP A 58 -10.35 -11.10 -1.06
C TRP A 58 -9.61 -9.78 -1.29
N PHE A 59 -8.34 -9.88 -1.65
CA PHE A 59 -7.51 -8.76 -2.06
C PHE A 59 -7.60 -8.58 -3.57
N ILE A 60 -7.72 -7.33 -3.99
CA ILE A 60 -7.69 -6.94 -5.40
C ILE A 60 -6.63 -5.87 -5.60
N ALA A 61 -5.80 -6.01 -6.61
CA ALA A 61 -4.82 -5.01 -7.01
C ALA A 61 -5.17 -4.51 -8.40
N ILE A 62 -5.36 -3.20 -8.54
CA ILE A 62 -5.81 -2.58 -9.78
C ILE A 62 -4.70 -1.69 -10.32
N GLU A 63 -4.44 -1.83 -11.61
CA GLU A 63 -3.55 -0.97 -12.37
C GLU A 63 -4.37 0.25 -12.87
N PRO A 64 -4.02 1.48 -12.46
CA PRO A 64 -4.83 2.67 -12.73
C PRO A 64 -4.86 3.13 -14.19
N ASP A 65 -3.91 2.73 -15.04
CA ASP A 65 -3.81 3.19 -16.43
C ASP A 65 -4.41 2.20 -17.45
N SER A 66 -4.32 0.88 -17.21
CA SER A 66 -4.80 -0.18 -18.11
C SER A 66 -6.09 -0.86 -17.66
N GLU A 67 -6.63 -0.51 -16.49
CA GLU A 67 -7.79 -1.14 -15.85
C GLU A 67 -7.64 -2.66 -15.57
N GLU A 68 -6.45 -3.22 -15.77
CA GLU A 68 -6.15 -4.61 -15.40
C GLU A 68 -6.18 -4.79 -13.88
N TYR A 69 -6.73 -5.93 -13.44
CA TYR A 69 -6.83 -6.26 -12.03
C TYR A 69 -6.38 -7.68 -11.71
N LEU A 70 -5.79 -7.83 -10.53
CA LEU A 70 -5.34 -9.10 -9.97
C LEU A 70 -6.16 -9.36 -8.71
N ILE A 71 -6.61 -10.60 -8.51
CA ILE A 71 -7.33 -11.01 -7.29
C ILE A 71 -6.62 -12.17 -6.59
N ASP A 72 -6.65 -12.16 -5.26
CA ASP A 72 -6.18 -13.27 -4.43
C ASP A 72 -6.87 -13.29 -3.07
N PRO A 73 -7.22 -14.46 -2.52
CA PRO A 73 -7.77 -14.54 -1.16
C PRO A 73 -6.76 -14.12 -0.07
N THR A 74 -5.46 -14.22 -0.36
CA THR A 74 -4.39 -13.99 0.63
C THR A 74 -3.57 -12.75 0.30
N LEU A 75 -3.09 -12.08 1.35
CA LEU A 75 -2.19 -10.93 1.18
C LEU A 75 -0.86 -11.35 0.53
N LEU A 76 -0.35 -12.54 0.87
CA LEU A 76 0.91 -13.03 0.31
C LEU A 76 0.76 -13.32 -1.19
N GLY A 77 -0.33 -13.98 -1.59
CA GLY A 77 -0.60 -14.31 -2.98
C GLY A 77 -0.79 -13.07 -3.84
N ILE A 78 -1.53 -12.05 -3.37
CA ILE A 78 -1.65 -10.80 -4.13
C ILE A 78 -0.32 -10.06 -4.25
N VAL A 79 0.50 -10.03 -3.19
CA VAL A 79 1.82 -9.38 -3.23
C VAL A 79 2.74 -10.08 -4.20
N GLN A 80 2.71 -11.41 -4.26
CA GLN A 80 3.49 -12.18 -5.22
C GLN A 80 3.04 -11.91 -6.66
N LYS A 81 1.72 -11.93 -6.92
CA LYS A 81 1.16 -11.59 -8.25
C LYS A 81 1.51 -10.17 -8.67
N ILE A 82 1.44 -9.19 -7.76
CA ILE A 82 1.87 -7.81 -8.03
C ILE A 82 3.35 -7.78 -8.37
N LYS A 83 4.20 -8.49 -7.61
CA LYS A 83 5.64 -8.52 -7.86
C LYS A 83 5.95 -9.10 -9.24
N GLU A 84 5.29 -10.19 -9.61
CA GLU A 84 5.45 -10.82 -10.93
C GLU A 84 4.98 -9.87 -12.05
N TYR A 85 3.79 -9.28 -11.89
CA TYR A 85 3.24 -8.33 -12.87
C TYR A 85 4.08 -7.04 -13.02
N CYS A 86 4.64 -6.53 -11.92
CA CYS A 86 5.51 -5.36 -11.91
C CYS A 86 6.97 -5.67 -12.24
N SER A 87 7.39 -6.95 -12.34
CA SER A 87 8.79 -7.27 -12.63
C SER A 87 9.20 -6.80 -14.03
N ASP A 88 8.27 -6.88 -14.99
CA ASP A 88 8.49 -6.44 -16.38
C ASP A 88 7.95 -5.04 -16.67
N LYS A 89 7.11 -4.50 -15.78
CA LYS A 89 6.41 -3.23 -15.97
C LYS A 89 6.74 -2.28 -14.82
N ASN A 90 7.22 -1.06 -15.12
CA ASN A 90 7.39 0.01 -14.12
C ASN A 90 6.03 0.65 -13.75
N VAL A 91 5.06 -0.19 -13.40
CA VAL A 91 3.68 0.15 -13.06
C VAL A 91 3.48 -0.04 -11.57
N MET A 92 2.58 0.76 -11.00
CA MET A 92 2.38 0.78 -9.55
C MET A 92 0.90 0.59 -9.24
N LEU A 93 0.55 -0.64 -8.89
CA LEU A 93 -0.83 -1.04 -8.62
C LEU A 93 -1.31 -0.51 -7.27
N THR A 94 -2.61 -0.25 -7.18
CA THR A 94 -3.27 0.09 -5.92
C THR A 94 -4.04 -1.12 -5.41
N ALA A 95 -3.66 -1.61 -4.24
CA ALA A 95 -4.34 -2.74 -3.60
C ALA A 95 -5.52 -2.26 -2.74
N PHE A 96 -6.65 -2.94 -2.89
CA PHE A 96 -7.88 -2.77 -2.12
C PHE A 96 -8.34 -4.13 -1.58
N ARG A 97 -9.31 -4.07 -0.67
CA ARG A 97 -10.01 -5.26 -0.19
C ARG A 97 -11.42 -5.28 -0.76
N LEU A 98 -11.85 -6.41 -1.30
CA LEU A 98 -13.21 -6.63 -1.78
C LEU A 98 -14.16 -6.78 -0.59
N ASN A 99 -14.53 -5.64 -0.01
CA ASN A 99 -15.50 -5.53 1.08
C ASN A 99 -16.37 -4.29 0.86
N GLU A 100 -17.20 -3.97 1.85
CA GLU A 100 -18.17 -2.88 1.72
C GLU A 100 -17.55 -1.47 1.62
N THR A 101 -16.26 -1.33 1.92
CA THR A 101 -15.58 -0.02 2.04
C THR A 101 -14.35 0.11 1.14
N GLY A 102 -13.85 -0.99 0.58
CA GLY A 102 -12.57 -1.07 -0.13
C GLY A 102 -11.35 -1.01 0.78
N ALA A 103 -11.52 -0.98 2.11
CA ALA A 103 -10.45 -0.62 3.04
C ALA A 103 -9.61 -1.83 3.48
N CYS A 104 -8.29 -1.68 3.36
CA CYS A 104 -7.29 -2.57 3.93
C CYS A 104 -6.94 -2.13 5.36
N GLY A 105 -7.77 -2.49 6.34
CA GLY A 105 -7.54 -2.21 7.76
C GLY A 105 -8.70 -1.48 8.46
N ARG A 106 -8.51 -1.13 9.74
CA ARG A 106 -9.42 -0.21 10.44
C ARG A 106 -9.12 1.22 9.99
N ILE A 107 -10.18 1.93 9.58
CA ILE A 107 -10.17 3.36 9.26
C ILE A 107 -10.37 4.13 10.57
#